data_AF-A0A4Y9VSC1-F1
#
_entry.id   AF-A0A4Y9VSC1-F1
#
_cell.length_a   1.000
_cell.length_b   1.000
_cell.length_c   1.000
_cell.angle_alpha   90.00
_cell.angle_beta   90.00
_cell.angle_gamma   90.00
#
_symmetry.space_group_name_H-M   'P 1'
#
loop_
_entity.id
_entity.type
_entity.pdbx_description
1 polymer ?
#
loop_
_entity_poly.entity_id
_entity_poly.type
_entity_poly.pdbx_seq_one_letter_code
_entity_poly.pdbx_strand_id
1 'polypeptide(L)'
;MKLIIILTGLISFLIKLVLDLPLMLLGLLVIAIALPFRKNNHLPAWAEWCWGNRDHGNDGESFWAKRTIGWPYFIRCWWWLAVRNPTFNWSKYVLGLKVTQLAVSIGNTTVDEDEGATGWHYSIGDAFEFRFIGWPYTVFGKHFCVKLRFGWKIEGKDIGEMAQFCFVPNPVCAFTPKT
;
A
#
# COMPACT_ATOMS: atom_id res chain seq x y z
N MET A 1 28.11 -6.92 -5.02
CA MET A 1 27.22 -5.87 -5.55
C MET A 1 25.76 -6.04 -5.10
N LYS A 2 25.12 -7.20 -5.29
CA LYS A 2 23.71 -7.45 -4.87
C LYS A 2 23.45 -7.22 -3.36
N LEU A 3 24.35 -7.66 -2.48
CA LEU A 3 24.23 -7.48 -1.02
C LEU A 3 24.23 -6.00 -0.60
N ILE A 4 25.08 -5.17 -1.22
CA ILE A 4 25.16 -3.74 -0.92
C ILE A 4 23.85 -3.05 -1.31
N ILE A 5 23.28 -3.38 -2.47
CA ILE A 5 21.99 -2.83 -2.92
C ILE A 5 20.86 -3.20 -1.95
N ILE A 6 20.82 -4.47 -1.52
CA ILE A 6 19.83 -4.96 -0.55
C ILE A 6 19.98 -4.25 0.79
N LEU A 7 21.21 -4.12 1.31
CA LEU A 7 21.49 -3.45 2.58
C LEU A 7 21.14 -1.96 2.53
N THR A 8 21.54 -1.25 1.47
CA THR A 8 21.21 0.17 1.30
C THR A 8 19.71 0.38 1.18
N GLY A 9 19.00 -0.50 0.47
CA GLY A 9 17.54 -0.49 0.39
C GLY A 9 16.88 -0.69 1.75
N LEU A 10 17.35 -1.69 2.52
CA LEU A 10 16.85 -1.97 3.87
C LEU A 10 17.11 -0.83 4.85
N ILE A 11 18.31 -0.26 4.85
CA ILE A 11 18.66 0.88 5.72
C ILE A 11 17.80 2.10 5.36
N SER A 12 17.66 2.41 4.07
CA SER A 12 16.81 3.52 3.61
C SER A 12 15.35 3.32 4.02
N PHE A 13 14.86 2.08 3.97
CA PHE A 13 13.54 1.71 4.45
C PHE A 13 13.41 1.94 5.96
N LEU A 14 14.34 1.44 6.78
CA LEU A 14 14.30 1.59 8.23
C LEU A 14 14.37 3.06 8.68
N ILE A 15 15.24 3.86 8.06
CA ILE A 15 15.32 5.31 8.34
C ILE A 15 13.97 5.95 8.04
N LYS A 16 13.38 5.67 6.87
CA LYS A 16 12.08 6.22 6.54
C LYS A 16 11.00 5.76 7.50
N LEU A 17 10.96 4.49 7.86
CA LEU A 17 9.99 3.93 8.80
C LEU A 17 9.98 4.73 10.12
N VAL A 18 11.17 4.99 10.67
CA VAL A 18 11.32 5.76 11.91
C VAL A 18 10.84 7.21 11.76
N LEU A 19 11.06 7.84 10.61
CA LEU A 19 10.67 9.22 10.34
C LEU A 19 9.16 9.37 10.03
N ASP A 20 8.59 8.44 9.28
CA ASP A 20 7.21 8.50 8.78
C ASP A 20 6.19 7.94 9.79
N LEU A 21 6.55 6.91 10.56
CA LEU A 21 5.63 6.28 11.51
C LEU A 21 5.03 7.29 12.50
N PRO A 22 5.80 8.18 13.15
CA PRO A 22 5.23 9.18 14.04
C PRO A 22 4.28 10.15 13.32
N LEU A 23 4.64 10.61 12.12
CA LEU A 23 3.80 11.51 11.31
C LEU A 23 2.49 10.85 10.90
N MET A 24 2.52 9.56 10.59
CA MET A 24 1.31 8.77 10.30
C MET A 24 0.41 8.65 11.53
N LEU A 25 0.97 8.28 12.69
CA LEU A 25 0.21 8.15 13.92
C LEU A 25 -0.43 9.48 14.33
N LEU A 26 0.28 10.60 14.14
CA LEU A 26 -0.28 11.95 14.29
C LEU A 26 -1.40 12.22 13.28
N GLY A 27 -1.28 11.72 12.05
CA GLY A 27 -2.29 11.84 11.00
C GLY A 27 -3.66 11.30 11.41
N LEU A 28 -3.71 10.20 12.18
CA LEU A 28 -4.97 9.64 12.69
C LEU A 28 -5.81 10.69 13.44
N LEU A 29 -5.16 11.51 14.27
CA LEU A 29 -5.81 12.57 15.03
C LEU A 29 -5.97 13.85 14.22
N VAL A 30 -4.90 14.29 13.56
CA VAL A 30 -4.88 15.56 12.81
C VAL A 30 -5.95 15.58 11.72
N ILE A 31 -6.09 14.49 10.96
CA ILE A 31 -7.08 14.41 9.88
C ILE A 31 -8.49 14.44 10.47
N ALA A 32 -8.75 13.77 11.59
CA ALA A 32 -10.07 13.81 12.24
C ALA A 32 -10.47 15.24 12.62
N ILE A 33 -9.50 16.04 13.09
CA ILE A 33 -9.70 17.45 13.44
C ILE A 33 -9.80 18.34 12.19
N ALA A 34 -9.01 18.08 11.16
CA ALA A 34 -8.91 18.93 9.97
C ALA A 34 -10.07 18.74 8.99
N LEU A 35 -10.60 17.52 8.88
CA LEU A 35 -11.59 17.13 7.86
C LEU A 35 -12.92 17.91 7.92
N PRO A 36 -13.45 18.33 9.09
CA PRO A 36 -14.60 19.23 9.17
C PRO A 36 -14.34 20.61 8.54
N PHE A 37 -13.09 21.07 8.51
CA PHE A 37 -12.69 22.38 7.96
C PHE A 37 -12.25 22.31 6.49
N ARG A 38 -12.46 21.16 5.84
CA ARG A 38 -12.09 20.95 4.43
C ARG A 38 -12.83 21.92 3.50
N LYS A 39 -12.17 22.30 2.40
CA LYS A 39 -12.77 23.08 1.32
C LYS A 39 -12.34 22.51 -0.03
N ASN A 40 -13.26 22.48 -0.99
CA ASN A 40 -12.99 22.04 -2.37
C ASN A 40 -12.27 20.68 -2.45
N ASN A 41 -12.68 19.70 -1.64
CA ASN A 41 -12.06 18.37 -1.55
C ASN A 41 -10.61 18.32 -1.01
N HIS A 42 -10.14 19.37 -0.33
CA HIS A 42 -8.82 19.43 0.32
C HIS A 42 -8.93 19.79 1.81
N LEU A 43 -7.99 19.30 2.62
CA LEU A 43 -7.84 19.70 4.02
C LEU A 43 -7.47 21.21 4.10
N PRO A 44 -7.64 21.85 5.27
CA PRO A 44 -7.07 23.17 5.50
C PRO A 44 -5.55 23.16 5.30
N ALA A 45 -4.99 24.29 4.83
CA ALA A 45 -3.60 24.40 4.39
C ALA A 45 -2.56 23.90 5.42
N TRP A 46 -2.83 24.06 6.71
CA TRP A 46 -1.95 23.61 7.80
C TRP A 46 -1.86 22.08 7.93
N ALA A 47 -2.86 21.34 7.42
CA ALA A 47 -2.89 19.88 7.41
C ALA A 47 -2.63 19.29 6.01
N GLU A 48 -3.07 20.00 4.95
CA GLU A 48 -3.00 19.52 3.57
C GLU A 48 -1.57 19.19 3.13
N TRP A 49 -0.59 19.99 3.55
CA TRP A 49 0.80 19.82 3.10
C TRP A 49 1.44 18.50 3.54
N CYS A 50 1.00 17.93 4.68
CA CYS A 50 1.59 16.72 5.25
C CYS A 50 0.67 15.50 5.15
N TRP A 51 -0.65 15.69 5.28
CA TRP A 51 -1.62 14.61 5.38
C TRP A 51 -2.69 14.61 4.29
N GLY A 52 -2.67 15.61 3.40
CA GLY A 52 -3.55 15.66 2.24
C GLY A 52 -3.18 14.66 1.15
N ASN A 53 -3.96 14.64 0.08
CA ASN A 53 -3.64 13.91 -1.14
C ASN A 53 -3.92 14.83 -2.34
N ARG A 54 -2.87 15.23 -3.07
CA ARG A 54 -3.00 16.19 -4.18
C ARG A 54 -3.63 15.58 -5.43
N ASP A 55 -3.42 14.28 -5.64
CA ASP A 55 -3.84 13.60 -6.87
C ASP A 55 -5.34 13.26 -6.85
N HIS A 56 -5.87 12.95 -5.65
CA HIS A 56 -7.23 12.43 -5.50
C HIS A 56 -8.05 13.15 -4.42
N GLY A 57 -7.46 14.10 -3.70
CA GLY A 57 -8.12 14.85 -2.63
C GLY A 57 -8.59 13.96 -1.48
N ASN A 58 -9.57 14.47 -0.72
CA ASN A 58 -10.15 13.79 0.44
C ASN A 58 -11.08 12.63 0.06
N ASP A 59 -11.68 12.68 -1.13
CA ASP A 59 -12.59 11.67 -1.63
C ASP A 59 -11.89 10.39 -2.11
N GLY A 60 -10.60 10.50 -2.44
CA GLY A 60 -9.78 9.40 -2.93
C GLY A 60 -10.08 8.98 -4.36
N GLU A 61 -9.37 7.95 -4.82
CA GLU A 61 -9.47 7.46 -6.19
C GLU A 61 -10.85 6.84 -6.49
N SER A 62 -11.21 6.77 -7.78
CA SER A 62 -12.54 6.30 -8.23
C SER A 62 -12.90 4.91 -7.70
N PHE A 63 -11.91 4.02 -7.56
CA PHE A 63 -12.09 2.70 -7.01
C PHE A 63 -12.38 2.70 -5.51
N TRP A 64 -11.71 3.57 -4.75
CA TRP A 64 -12.01 3.78 -3.34
C TRP A 64 -13.42 4.34 -3.14
N ALA A 65 -13.80 5.34 -3.94
CA ALA A 65 -15.13 5.92 -3.92
C ALA A 65 -16.22 4.85 -4.18
N LYS A 66 -16.01 3.96 -5.16
CA LYS A 66 -16.92 2.82 -5.42
C LYS A 66 -17.01 1.85 -4.24
N ARG A 67 -15.88 1.49 -3.63
CA ARG A 67 -15.84 0.53 -2.50
C ARG A 67 -16.54 1.06 -1.24
N THR A 68 -16.51 2.37 -1.05
CA THR A 68 -17.06 3.06 0.13
C THR A 68 -18.45 3.66 -0.11
N ILE A 69 -19.16 3.24 -1.18
CA ILE A 69 -20.58 3.53 -1.32
C ILE A 69 -21.32 3.07 -0.07
N GLY A 70 -22.13 3.98 0.48
CA GLY A 70 -22.91 3.80 1.72
C GLY A 70 -22.17 4.17 3.01
N TRP A 71 -20.86 4.46 2.96
CA TRP A 71 -20.13 4.90 4.16
C TRP A 71 -20.50 6.35 4.51
N PRO A 72 -20.58 6.69 5.82
CA PRO A 72 -20.63 8.08 6.24
C PRO A 72 -19.45 8.83 5.63
N TYR A 73 -19.73 9.96 4.98
CA TYR A 73 -18.74 10.71 4.23
C TYR A 73 -17.48 11.01 5.06
N PHE A 74 -17.66 11.42 6.32
CA PHE A 74 -16.54 11.67 7.24
C PHE A 74 -15.65 10.44 7.40
N ILE A 75 -16.23 9.27 7.69
CA ILE A 75 -15.48 8.02 7.90
C ILE A 75 -14.75 7.61 6.61
N ARG A 76 -15.40 7.75 5.46
CA ARG A 76 -14.77 7.48 4.16
C ARG A 76 -13.51 8.31 3.93
N CYS A 77 -13.61 9.63 4.10
CA CYS A 77 -12.49 10.53 3.86
C CYS A 77 -11.40 10.41 4.93
N TRP A 78 -11.79 10.22 6.20
CA TRP A 78 -10.84 9.98 7.27
C TRP A 78 -10.05 8.68 7.04
N TRP A 79 -10.74 7.60 6.69
CA TRP A 79 -10.08 6.32 6.42
C TRP A 79 -9.15 6.40 5.19
N TRP A 80 -9.58 7.11 4.15
CA TRP A 80 -8.74 7.38 2.98
C TRP A 80 -7.44 8.06 3.37
N LEU A 81 -7.52 9.22 4.04
CA LEU A 81 -6.37 10.07 4.30
C LEU A 81 -5.50 9.57 5.45
N ALA A 82 -6.11 8.98 6.49
CA ALA A 82 -5.42 8.67 7.74
C ALA A 82 -4.96 7.21 7.82
N VAL A 83 -5.65 6.30 7.13
CA VAL A 83 -5.35 4.87 7.19
C VAL A 83 -4.77 4.41 5.86
N ARG A 84 -5.49 4.57 4.74
CA ARG A 84 -5.09 4.00 3.44
C ARG A 84 -3.94 4.76 2.77
N ASN A 85 -4.00 6.08 2.69
CA ASN A 85 -2.97 6.89 2.04
C ASN A 85 -1.60 6.79 2.76
N PRO A 86 -1.53 6.86 4.11
CA PRO A 86 -0.26 6.75 4.82
C PRO A 86 0.30 5.31 4.82
N THR A 87 -0.56 4.29 4.85
CA THR A 87 -0.11 2.89 4.66
C THR A 87 0.38 2.64 3.24
N PHE A 88 -0.16 3.33 2.23
CA PHE A 88 0.43 3.35 0.89
C PHE A 88 1.81 4.02 0.88
N ASN A 89 2.04 5.07 1.69
CA ASN A 89 3.38 5.68 1.83
C ASN A 89 4.43 4.75 2.48
N TRP A 90 4.01 3.71 3.19
CA TRP A 90 4.89 2.63 3.66
C TRP A 90 5.21 1.61 2.57
N SER A 91 4.35 1.55 1.54
CA SER A 91 4.60 0.80 0.30
C SER A 91 5.60 1.56 -0.56
N LYS A 92 6.81 1.78 -0.05
CA LYS A 92 7.85 2.51 -0.78
C LYS A 92 8.46 1.62 -1.85
N TYR A 93 8.39 2.13 -3.08
CA TYR A 93 9.00 1.57 -4.26
C TYR A 93 10.40 2.17 -4.44
N VAL A 94 11.44 1.45 -4.05
CA VAL A 94 12.81 1.82 -4.43
C VAL A 94 13.12 1.13 -5.75
N LEU A 95 13.20 1.89 -6.85
CA LEU A 95 13.72 1.36 -8.11
C LEU A 95 15.23 1.19 -7.95
N GLY A 96 15.74 -0.03 -8.14
CA GLY A 96 17.15 -0.28 -7.86
C GLY A 96 17.70 -1.61 -8.34
N LEU A 97 16.84 -2.52 -8.84
CA LEU A 97 17.28 -3.80 -9.36
C LEU A 97 16.90 -3.91 -10.84
N LYS A 98 17.89 -3.95 -11.72
CA LYS A 98 17.66 -4.26 -13.13
C LYS A 98 17.43 -5.76 -13.28
N VAL A 99 16.32 -6.15 -13.89
CA VAL A 99 15.99 -7.55 -14.17
C VAL A 99 16.86 -8.04 -15.32
N THR A 100 17.58 -9.12 -15.11
CA THR A 100 18.48 -9.78 -16.09
C THR A 100 18.01 -11.20 -16.44
N GLN A 101 17.14 -11.78 -15.61
CA GLN A 101 16.51 -13.09 -15.85
C GLN A 101 15.04 -13.07 -15.43
N LEU A 102 14.22 -13.88 -16.09
CA LEU A 102 12.82 -14.08 -15.72
C LEU A 102 12.70 -14.77 -14.36
N ALA A 103 11.73 -14.35 -13.57
CA ALA A 103 11.48 -14.94 -12.26
C ALA A 103 10.75 -16.29 -12.40
N VAL A 104 11.13 -17.25 -11.55
CA VAL A 104 10.40 -18.50 -11.33
C VAL A 104 9.46 -18.28 -10.14
N SER A 105 8.19 -18.64 -10.31
CA SER A 105 7.16 -18.47 -9.28
C SER A 105 6.81 -19.80 -8.60
N ILE A 106 6.64 -19.76 -7.28
CA ILE A 106 6.26 -20.86 -6.40
C ILE A 106 5.03 -20.43 -5.60
N GLY A 107 4.07 -21.33 -5.40
CA GLY A 107 2.82 -21.04 -4.72
C GLY A 107 1.71 -20.61 -5.68
N ASN A 108 0.75 -19.82 -5.20
CA ASN A 108 -0.40 -19.43 -5.99
C ASN A 108 -0.13 -18.16 -6.81
N THR A 109 0.17 -18.30 -8.10
CA THR A 109 0.45 -17.17 -9.02
C THR A 109 -0.75 -16.28 -9.30
N THR A 110 -1.95 -16.67 -8.86
CA THR A 110 -3.18 -15.88 -9.01
C THR A 110 -3.51 -15.06 -7.76
N VAL A 111 -2.61 -15.02 -6.75
CA VAL A 111 -2.84 -14.25 -5.51
C VAL A 111 -3.03 -12.77 -5.81
N ASP A 112 -4.27 -12.32 -5.62
CA ASP A 112 -4.75 -10.98 -5.96
C ASP A 112 -5.92 -10.59 -5.04
N GLU A 113 -5.80 -9.42 -4.38
CA GLU A 113 -6.84 -8.89 -3.49
C GLU A 113 -8.11 -8.45 -4.24
N ASP A 114 -7.95 -8.01 -5.49
CA ASP A 114 -9.02 -7.44 -6.30
C ASP A 114 -9.87 -8.55 -6.91
N GLU A 115 -9.26 -9.69 -7.22
CA GLU A 115 -9.95 -10.91 -7.66
C GLU A 115 -10.39 -11.83 -6.51
N GLY A 116 -10.05 -11.51 -5.27
CA GLY A 116 -10.43 -12.34 -4.11
C GLY A 116 -9.62 -13.62 -3.95
N ALA A 117 -8.47 -13.71 -4.61
CA ALA A 117 -7.62 -14.87 -4.59
C ALA A 117 -6.64 -14.80 -3.42
N THR A 118 -6.92 -15.55 -2.36
CA THR A 118 -6.06 -15.66 -1.19
C THR A 118 -4.95 -16.69 -1.37
N GLY A 119 -3.88 -16.56 -0.60
CA GLY A 119 -2.77 -17.47 -0.55
C GLY A 119 -1.45 -16.74 -0.39
N TRP A 120 -0.37 -17.47 -0.64
CA TRP A 120 0.96 -16.91 -0.73
C TRP A 120 1.57 -17.25 -2.08
N HIS A 121 2.53 -16.43 -2.46
CA HIS A 121 3.25 -16.51 -3.71
C HIS A 121 4.67 -16.00 -3.51
N TYR A 122 5.63 -16.71 -4.08
CA TYR A 122 7.04 -16.41 -3.99
C TYR A 122 7.67 -16.44 -5.37
N SER A 123 8.33 -15.36 -5.78
CA SER A 123 9.07 -15.28 -7.04
C SER A 123 10.56 -15.18 -6.76
N ILE A 124 11.37 -15.95 -7.50
CA ILE A 124 12.83 -15.97 -7.39
C ILE A 124 13.44 -15.75 -8.78
N GLY A 125 14.43 -14.86 -8.86
CA GLY A 125 15.25 -14.64 -10.04
C GLY A 125 16.50 -13.87 -9.62
N ASP A 126 16.64 -12.64 -10.11
CA ASP A 126 17.76 -11.79 -9.68
C ASP A 126 17.73 -11.34 -8.22
N ALA A 127 16.54 -11.36 -7.65
CA ALA A 127 16.24 -11.23 -6.24
C ALA A 127 15.00 -12.08 -5.95
N PHE A 128 14.28 -11.76 -4.87
CA PHE A 128 13.05 -12.44 -4.53
C PHE A 128 11.90 -11.45 -4.32
N GLU A 129 10.68 -11.91 -4.54
CA GLU A 129 9.44 -11.29 -4.09
C GLU A 129 8.65 -12.31 -3.27
N PHE A 130 8.16 -11.91 -2.11
CA PHE A 130 7.12 -12.62 -1.38
C PHE A 130 5.84 -11.79 -1.38
N ARG A 131 4.71 -12.45 -1.64
CA ARG A 131 3.36 -11.88 -1.56
C ARG A 131 2.47 -12.85 -0.79
N PHE A 132 1.68 -12.30 0.13
CA PHE A 132 0.64 -13.01 0.85
C PHE A 132 -0.60 -12.14 0.90
N ILE A 133 -1.74 -12.74 0.61
CA ILE A 133 -3.07 -12.15 0.76
C ILE A 133 -3.91 -13.20 1.47
N GLY A 134 -4.31 -12.92 2.70
CA GLY A 134 -5.02 -13.91 3.48
C GLY A 134 -5.74 -13.31 4.66
N TRP A 135 -6.36 -14.18 5.45
CA TRP A 135 -7.17 -13.80 6.59
C TRP A 135 -8.23 -12.77 6.22
N PRO A 136 -9.18 -13.11 5.32
CA PRO A 136 -10.29 -12.22 5.03
C PRO A 136 -11.14 -12.01 6.28
N TYR A 137 -11.57 -10.77 6.52
CA TYR A 137 -12.40 -10.39 7.65
C TYR A 137 -13.35 -9.26 7.27
N THR A 138 -14.39 -9.05 8.08
CA THR A 138 -15.42 -8.04 7.81
C THR A 138 -15.48 -7.01 8.92
N VAL A 139 -15.48 -5.73 8.56
CA VAL A 139 -15.68 -4.60 9.48
C VAL A 139 -16.74 -3.69 8.88
N PHE A 140 -17.81 -3.41 9.65
CA PHE A 140 -18.95 -2.60 9.21
C PHE A 140 -19.55 -3.03 7.85
N GLY A 141 -19.69 -4.34 7.63
CA GLY A 141 -20.24 -4.89 6.39
C GLY A 141 -19.34 -4.75 5.16
N LYS A 142 -18.05 -4.41 5.33
CA LYS A 142 -17.06 -4.39 4.24
C LYS A 142 -15.97 -5.43 4.47
N HIS A 143 -15.51 -6.02 3.39
CA HIS A 143 -14.53 -7.10 3.39
C HIS A 143 -13.10 -6.55 3.25
N PHE A 144 -12.23 -7.03 4.11
CA PHE A 144 -10.81 -6.72 4.18
C PHE A 144 -10.02 -8.02 4.26
N CYS A 145 -8.71 -7.93 4.05
CA CYS A 145 -7.76 -9.01 4.23
C CYS A 145 -6.42 -8.43 4.67
N VAL A 146 -5.55 -9.31 5.17
CA VAL A 146 -4.17 -8.98 5.44
C VAL A 146 -3.35 -9.24 4.19
N LYS A 147 -2.74 -8.17 3.67
CA LYS A 147 -1.76 -8.20 2.59
C LYS A 147 -0.37 -7.98 3.15
N LEU A 148 0.52 -8.92 2.89
CA LEU A 148 1.94 -8.79 3.14
C LEU A 148 2.68 -8.89 1.80
N ARG A 149 3.56 -7.94 1.51
CA ARG A 149 4.46 -8.04 0.37
C ARG A 149 5.85 -7.61 0.79
N PHE A 150 6.88 -8.34 0.40
CA PHE A 150 8.25 -8.01 0.73
C PHE A 150 9.21 -8.49 -0.37
N GLY A 151 10.19 -7.67 -0.71
CA GLY A 151 11.21 -8.01 -1.71
C GLY A 151 11.08 -7.18 -2.98
N TRP A 152 11.76 -7.58 -4.05
CA TRP A 152 11.78 -6.88 -5.33
C TRP A 152 10.68 -7.40 -6.24
N LYS A 153 9.82 -6.51 -6.75
CA LYS A 153 8.77 -6.85 -7.72
C LYS A 153 9.39 -7.20 -9.08
N ILE A 154 9.80 -8.46 -9.20
CA ILE A 154 10.46 -9.03 -10.39
C ILE A 154 9.50 -9.86 -11.24
N GLU A 155 8.36 -10.29 -10.68
CA GLU A 155 7.34 -10.99 -11.46
C GLU A 155 6.59 -10.00 -12.37
N GLY A 156 6.35 -10.43 -13.61
CA GLY A 156 5.70 -9.60 -14.64
C GLY A 156 6.59 -8.46 -15.14
N LYS A 157 7.90 -8.53 -14.89
CA LYS A 157 8.91 -7.62 -15.42
C LYS A 157 9.70 -8.27 -16.55
N ASP A 158 9.90 -7.51 -17.63
CA ASP A 158 10.74 -7.92 -18.75
C ASP A 158 12.23 -7.75 -18.44
N ILE A 159 13.06 -8.51 -19.15
CA ILE A 159 14.53 -8.36 -19.06
C ILE A 159 14.90 -6.93 -19.46
N GLY A 160 15.65 -6.26 -18.60
CA GLY A 160 16.09 -4.88 -18.76
C GLY A 160 15.27 -3.86 -17.97
N GLU A 161 14.08 -4.22 -17.47
CA GLU A 161 13.28 -3.35 -16.63
C GLU A 161 13.84 -3.20 -15.22
N MET A 162 13.49 -2.08 -14.57
CA MET A 162 13.80 -1.85 -13.17
C MET A 162 12.70 -2.43 -12.29
N ALA A 163 13.06 -3.38 -11.45
CA ALA A 163 12.23 -3.85 -10.35
C ALA A 163 12.27 -2.85 -9.20
N GLN A 164 11.11 -2.72 -8.54
CA GLN A 164 10.92 -1.92 -7.35
C GLN A 164 10.99 -2.81 -6.12
N PHE A 165 11.77 -2.42 -5.12
CA PHE A 165 11.65 -3.00 -3.80
C PHE A 165 10.29 -2.62 -3.21
N CYS A 166 9.58 -3.58 -2.63
CA CYS A 166 8.28 -3.39 -2.00
C CYS A 166 8.37 -3.92 -0.57
N PHE A 167 7.83 -3.17 0.39
CA PHE A 167 7.48 -3.67 1.71
C PHE A 167 6.07 -3.15 2.04
N VAL A 168 5.08 -4.04 2.02
CA VAL A 168 3.66 -3.69 2.16
C VAL A 168 3.06 -4.50 3.30
N PRO A 169 3.12 -4.01 4.55
CA PRO A 169 2.36 -4.56 5.65
C PRO A 169 0.99 -3.88 5.70
N ASN A 170 0.03 -4.38 4.92
CA ASN A 170 -1.32 -3.80 4.85
C ASN A 170 -2.35 -4.73 5.49
N PRO A 171 -2.64 -4.58 6.80
CA PRO A 171 -3.60 -5.43 7.48
C PRO A 171 -5.05 -5.14 7.09
N VAL A 172 -5.32 -4.00 6.43
CA VAL A 172 -6.66 -3.51 6.06
C VAL A 172 -6.82 -3.42 4.54
N CYS A 173 -6.22 -4.36 3.82
CA CYS A 173 -6.30 -4.41 2.37
C CYS A 173 -7.74 -4.75 1.98
N ALA A 174 -8.40 -3.84 1.26
CA ALA A 174 -9.76 -4.07 0.79
C ALA A 174 -9.80 -5.33 -0.09
N PHE A 175 -10.75 -6.21 0.19
CA PHE A 175 -10.80 -7.55 -0.38
C PHE A 175 -12.14 -7.77 -1.08
N THR A 176 -12.12 -8.27 -2.30
CA THR A 176 -13.34 -8.67 -3.02
C THR A 176 -13.54 -10.18 -2.84
N PRO A 177 -14.49 -10.68 -2.04
CA PRO A 177 -14.69 -12.11 -1.92
C PRO A 177 -15.10 -12.73 -3.26
N LYS A 178 -14.54 -13.90 -3.63
CA LYS A 178 -15.13 -14.72 -4.70
C LYS A 178 -16.45 -15.28 -4.18
N THR A 179 -17.54 -14.96 -4.87
CA THR A 179 -18.87 -15.55 -4.67
C THR A 179 -18.90 -17.00 -5.12
#